data_AF-A0A3Q0J9Q1-F1
#
_entry.id   AF-A0A3Q0J9Q1-F1
#
_cell.length_a   1.000
_cell.length_b   1.000
_cell.length_c   1.000
_cell.angle_alpha   90.00
_cell.angle_beta   90.00
_cell.angle_gamma   90.00
#
_symmetry.space_group_name_H-M   'P 1'
#
loop_
_entity.id
_entity.type
_entity.pdbx_description
1 polymer ?
#
loop_
_entity_poly.entity_id
_entity_poly.type
_entity_poly.pdbx_seq_one_letter_code
_entity_poly.pdbx_strand_id
1 'polypeptide(L)'
;MDEFCGTKFWDQNLTWNTNEPELTPCFESTVLVWTPCLFLWVFSPLEAYYLVNSKFRDIPWNLLNRSKLFFTLVLLIISLSDTIYGLFIGEGYAVTYTSPVIKFVTFLLLGALILLNRTRGLRTSGCIFLFVSLLALCGAPQYRTELTASLTRVSKLILSSKLRLKPVTHDEFYRMR
;
A
#
# COMPACT_ATOMS: atom_id res chain seq x y z
N MET A 1 -18.15 -4.61 -9.91
CA MET A 1 -17.12 -4.15 -8.94
C MET A 1 -17.69 -4.02 -7.54
N ASP A 2 -18.89 -3.49 -7.34
CA ASP A 2 -19.46 -3.32 -5.99
C ASP A 2 -19.59 -4.62 -5.21
N GLU A 3 -20.08 -5.69 -5.85
CA GLU A 3 -20.20 -7.04 -5.26
C GLU A 3 -18.83 -7.67 -4.95
N PHE A 4 -17.78 -7.29 -5.67
CA PHE A 4 -16.42 -7.77 -5.46
C PHE A 4 -15.82 -7.18 -4.17
N CYS A 5 -16.13 -5.90 -3.87
CA CYS A 5 -15.69 -5.17 -2.68
C CYS A 5 -16.66 -5.22 -1.49
N GLY A 6 -17.91 -5.64 -1.68
CA GLY A 6 -18.99 -5.53 -0.68
C GLY A 6 -19.41 -4.08 -0.36
N THR A 7 -18.84 -3.09 -1.06
CA THR A 7 -19.04 -1.65 -0.84
C THR A 7 -19.11 -0.92 -2.18
N LYS A 8 -19.61 0.32 -2.19
CA LYS A 8 -19.69 1.12 -3.42
C LYS A 8 -18.30 1.40 -4.00
N PHE A 9 -18.10 1.02 -5.25
CA PHE A 9 -16.86 1.21 -6.01
C PHE A 9 -16.58 2.69 -6.28
N TRP A 10 -17.59 3.51 -6.56
CA TRP A 10 -17.43 4.93 -6.87
C TRP A 10 -18.60 5.73 -6.31
N ASP A 11 -18.32 6.78 -5.53
CA ASP A 11 -19.34 7.68 -4.98
C ASP A 11 -19.02 9.14 -5.36
N GLN A 12 -19.82 9.68 -6.28
CA GLN A 12 -19.67 11.05 -6.76
C GLN A 12 -19.88 12.10 -5.67
N ASN A 13 -20.68 11.81 -4.64
CA ASN A 13 -20.89 12.75 -3.55
C ASN A 13 -19.65 12.90 -2.69
N LEU A 14 -18.88 11.83 -2.51
CA LEU A 14 -17.64 11.81 -1.73
C LEU A 14 -16.44 12.37 -2.51
N THR A 15 -16.42 12.22 -3.83
CA THR A 15 -15.30 12.67 -4.67
C THR A 15 -15.45 14.11 -5.17
N TRP A 16 -16.68 14.60 -5.43
CA TRP A 16 -16.88 15.90 -6.09
C TRP A 16 -17.70 16.92 -5.29
N ASN A 17 -18.53 16.47 -4.34
CA ASN A 17 -19.43 17.37 -3.60
C ASN A 17 -18.96 17.69 -2.17
N THR A 18 -17.69 17.46 -1.85
CA THR A 18 -17.09 17.76 -0.54
C THR A 18 -15.84 18.64 -0.67
N ASN A 19 -15.54 19.39 0.38
CA ASN A 19 -14.36 20.25 0.48
C ASN A 19 -13.05 19.45 0.60
N GLU A 20 -13.13 18.18 0.99
CA GLU A 20 -12.04 17.20 1.02
C GLU A 20 -12.45 15.99 0.18
N PRO A 21 -11.99 15.87 -1.07
CA PRO A 21 -12.38 14.76 -1.95
C PRO A 21 -11.71 13.48 -1.46
N GLU A 22 -12.49 12.57 -0.88
CA GLU A 22 -12.02 11.24 -0.49
C GLU A 22 -12.41 10.21 -1.57
N LEU A 23 -11.46 9.34 -1.93
CA LEU A 23 -11.73 8.22 -2.80
C LEU A 23 -12.41 7.11 -2.01
N THR A 24 -13.27 6.34 -2.66
CA THR A 24 -13.91 5.19 -2.03
C THR A 24 -12.86 4.13 -1.64
N PRO A 25 -12.99 3.45 -0.49
CA PRO A 25 -12.00 2.49 0.00
C PRO A 25 -11.79 1.31 -0.96
N CYS A 26 -12.83 0.93 -1.71
CA CYS A 26 -12.76 -0.07 -2.75
C CYS A 26 -11.89 0.39 -3.93
N PHE A 27 -11.98 1.66 -4.36
CA PHE A 27 -11.17 2.19 -5.46
C PHE A 27 -9.70 2.29 -5.09
N GLU A 28 -9.40 2.70 -3.85
CA GLU A 28 -8.02 2.76 -3.34
C GLU A 28 -7.39 1.36 -3.23
N SER A 29 -8.14 0.38 -2.76
CA SER A 29 -7.63 -0.98 -2.56
C SER A 29 -7.52 -1.80 -3.86
N THR A 30 -8.16 -1.34 -4.94
CA THR A 30 -8.17 -2.02 -6.24
C THR A 30 -7.37 -1.22 -7.26
N VAL A 31 -7.90 -0.12 -7.79
CA VAL A 31 -7.32 0.60 -8.93
C VAL A 31 -5.93 1.14 -8.61
N LEU A 32 -5.73 1.75 -7.45
CA LEU A 32 -4.44 2.33 -7.06
C LEU A 32 -3.36 1.26 -6.83
N VAL A 33 -3.74 0.08 -6.37
CA VAL A 33 -2.82 -1.05 -6.18
C VAL A 33 -2.56 -1.76 -7.52
N TRP A 34 -3.60 -2.00 -8.30
CA TRP A 34 -3.53 -2.81 -9.51
C TRP A 34 -2.82 -2.07 -10.65
N THR A 35 -2.96 -0.74 -10.74
CA THR A 35 -2.30 0.06 -11.78
C THR A 35 -0.77 -0.12 -11.81
N PRO A 36 -0.02 0.11 -10.71
CA PRO A 36 1.42 -0.13 -10.70
C PRO A 36 1.77 -1.62 -10.85
N CYS A 37 0.93 -2.54 -10.37
CA CYS A 37 1.15 -3.98 -10.52
C CYS A 37 1.04 -4.43 -11.99
N LEU A 38 -0.03 -4.06 -12.68
CA LEU A 38 -0.25 -4.37 -14.10
C LEU A 38 0.84 -3.75 -14.98
N PHE A 39 1.24 -2.51 -14.69
CA PHE A 39 2.37 -1.88 -15.35
C PHE A 39 3.62 -2.77 -15.24
N LEU A 40 4.00 -3.17 -14.03
CA LEU A 40 5.18 -4.02 -13.85
C LEU A 40 5.03 -5.37 -14.55
N TRP A 41 3.87 -6.01 -14.50
CA TRP A 41 3.66 -7.30 -15.14
C TRP A 41 3.80 -7.23 -16.66
N VAL A 42 3.28 -6.18 -17.30
CA VAL A 42 3.38 -5.99 -18.75
C VAL A 42 4.81 -5.65 -19.19
N PHE A 43 5.50 -4.78 -18.44
CA PHE A 43 6.86 -4.36 -18.80
C PHE A 43 7.94 -5.35 -18.35
N SER A 44 7.67 -6.21 -17.36
CA SER A 44 8.63 -7.21 -16.88
C SER A 44 9.10 -8.22 -17.92
N PRO A 45 8.24 -8.87 -18.75
CA PRO A 45 8.72 -9.82 -19.75
C PRO A 45 9.50 -9.11 -20.85
N LEU A 46 9.12 -7.88 -21.20
CA LEU A 46 9.82 -7.08 -22.20
C LEU A 46 11.24 -6.72 -21.72
N GLU A 47 11.35 -6.25 -20.48
CA GLU A 47 12.64 -5.97 -19.85
C GLU A 47 13.46 -7.26 -19.74
N ALA A 48 12.89 -8.34 -19.21
CA ALA A 48 13.57 -9.62 -19.09
C ALA A 48 14.08 -10.15 -20.43
N TYR A 49 13.27 -10.06 -21.50
CA TYR A 49 13.67 -10.45 -22.86
C TYR A 49 14.87 -9.64 -23.35
N TYR A 50 14.83 -8.30 -23.18
CA TYR A 50 15.94 -7.43 -23.55
C TYR A 50 17.22 -7.76 -22.79
N LEU A 51 17.10 -8.05 -21.48
CA LEU A 51 18.22 -8.45 -20.62
C LEU A 51 18.80 -9.80 -21.03
N VAL A 52 17.95 -10.79 -21.32
CA VAL A 52 18.36 -12.16 -21.63
C VAL A 52 19.13 -12.21 -22.94
N ASN A 53 18.74 -11.39 -23.92
CA ASN A 53 19.42 -11.30 -25.21
C ASN A 53 20.73 -10.49 -25.16
N SER A 54 20.94 -9.74 -24.08
CA SER A 54 22.12 -8.89 -23.94
C SER A 54 23.33 -9.65 -23.38
N LYS A 55 24.52 -9.41 -23.95
CA LYS A 55 25.79 -10.11 -23.65
C LYS A 55 26.57 -9.54 -22.45
N PHE A 56 25.96 -8.73 -21.59
CA PHE A 56 26.67 -8.07 -20.49
C PHE A 56 26.95 -9.00 -19.29
N ARG A 57 28.06 -8.70 -18.59
CA ARG A 57 28.60 -9.45 -17.43
C ARG A 57 27.99 -8.99 -16.11
N ASP A 58 28.04 -9.87 -15.10
CA ASP A 58 27.61 -9.61 -13.72
C ASP A 58 28.20 -8.31 -13.13
N ILE A 59 27.35 -7.47 -12.54
CA ILE A 59 27.79 -6.31 -11.75
C ILE A 59 28.11 -6.74 -10.31
N PRO A 60 29.25 -6.29 -9.73
CA PRO A 60 29.55 -6.53 -8.32
C PRO A 60 28.51 -5.84 -7.41
N TRP A 61 28.33 -6.37 -6.19
CA TRP A 61 27.38 -5.82 -5.22
C TRP A 61 27.67 -4.34 -4.91
N ASN A 62 26.83 -3.45 -5.45
CA ASN A 62 26.85 -2.04 -5.12
C ASN A 62 25.84 -1.76 -3.99
N LEU A 63 26.13 -0.76 -3.16
CA LEU A 63 25.26 -0.32 -2.06
C LEU A 63 23.85 0.02 -2.54
N LEU A 64 23.73 0.60 -3.75
CA LEU A 64 22.45 0.90 -4.40
C LEU A 64 21.62 -0.34 -4.73
N ASN A 65 22.27 -1.44 -5.13
CA ASN A 65 21.55 -2.68 -5.42
C ASN A 65 21.15 -3.39 -4.12
N ARG A 66 22.01 -3.31 -3.10
CA ARG A 66 21.73 -3.82 -1.76
C ARG A 66 20.52 -3.11 -1.13
N SER A 67 20.43 -1.78 -1.24
CA SER A 67 19.28 -1.04 -0.72
C SER A 67 17.99 -1.39 -1.45
N LYS A 68 18.01 -1.46 -2.79
CA LYS A 68 16.84 -1.89 -3.59
C LYS A 68 16.32 -3.26 -3.17
N LEU A 69 17.22 -4.23 -3.01
CA LEU A 69 16.86 -5.57 -2.57
C LEU A 69 16.30 -5.55 -1.14
N PHE A 70 16.94 -4.81 -0.23
CA PHE A 70 16.47 -4.66 1.14
C PHE A 70 15.05 -4.08 1.22
N PHE A 71 14.78 -2.97 0.52
CA PHE A 71 13.43 -2.38 0.45
C PHE A 71 12.42 -3.37 -0.13
N THR A 72 12.79 -4.12 -1.18
CA THR A 72 11.91 -5.11 -1.79
C THR A 72 11.60 -6.26 -0.83
N LEU A 73 12.58 -6.75 -0.07
CA LEU A 73 12.37 -7.78 0.94
C LEU A 73 11.47 -7.30 2.08
N VAL A 74 11.65 -6.06 2.55
CA VAL A 74 10.78 -5.47 3.58
C VAL A 74 9.33 -5.39 3.08
N LEU A 75 9.12 -4.89 1.86
CA LEU A 75 7.79 -4.82 1.24
C LEU A 75 7.16 -6.20 1.06
N LEU A 76 7.97 -7.20 0.70
CA LEU A 76 7.52 -8.58 0.55
C LEU A 76 7.04 -9.16 1.88
N ILE A 77 7.78 -8.95 2.98
CA ILE A 77 7.38 -9.40 4.32
C ILE A 77 6.07 -8.72 4.76
N ILE A 78 5.94 -7.41 4.52
CA ILE A 78 4.70 -6.68 4.82
C ILE A 78 3.53 -7.28 4.02
N SER A 79 3.67 -7.46 2.71
CA SER A 79 2.61 -8.05 1.88
C SER A 79 2.26 -9.50 2.25
N LEU A 80 3.24 -10.27 2.71
CA LEU A 80 3.01 -11.61 3.22
C LEU A 80 2.17 -11.57 4.50
N SER A 81 2.49 -10.64 5.41
CA SER A 81 1.69 -10.45 6.61
C SER A 81 0.24 -10.06 6.26
N ASP A 82 0.03 -9.12 5.33
CA ASP A 82 -1.30 -8.72 4.87
C ASP A 82 -2.09 -9.90 4.27
N THR A 83 -1.42 -10.77 3.52
CA THR A 83 -2.02 -11.98 2.94
C THR A 83 -2.46 -12.95 4.04
N ILE A 84 -1.61 -13.15 5.05
CA ILE A 84 -1.91 -13.99 6.21
C ILE A 84 -3.10 -13.41 6.98
N TYR A 85 -3.10 -12.11 7.27
CA TYR A 85 -4.22 -11.45 7.95
C TYR A 85 -5.53 -11.59 7.15
N GLY A 86 -5.48 -11.38 5.83
CA GLY A 86 -6.64 -11.55 4.95
C GLY A 86 -7.17 -12.99 4.90
N LEU A 87 -6.29 -13.99 5.03
CA LEU A 87 -6.67 -15.41 5.06
C LEU A 87 -7.32 -15.84 6.38
N PHE A 88 -6.85 -15.33 7.51
CA PHE A 88 -7.29 -15.78 8.84
C PHE A 88 -8.42 -14.95 9.45
N ILE A 89 -8.49 -13.64 9.13
CA ILE A 89 -9.41 -12.68 9.74
C ILE A 89 -10.29 -11.99 8.69
N GLY A 90 -10.05 -12.24 7.40
CA GLY A 90 -10.76 -11.58 6.32
C GLY A 90 -12.25 -11.90 6.34
N GLU A 91 -13.07 -10.86 6.33
CA GLU A 91 -14.49 -10.99 5.97
C GLU A 91 -14.55 -11.48 4.53
N GLY A 92 -15.35 -12.52 4.25
CA GLY A 92 -15.34 -13.37 3.05
C GLY A 92 -15.59 -12.72 1.67
N TYR A 93 -15.25 -11.44 1.50
CA TYR A 93 -15.25 -10.72 0.23
C TYR A 93 -13.97 -11.01 -0.56
N ALA A 94 -14.11 -11.22 -1.87
CA ALA A 94 -13.01 -11.63 -2.75
C ALA A 94 -11.85 -10.60 -2.79
N VAL A 95 -12.16 -9.30 -2.67
CA VAL A 95 -11.14 -8.22 -2.69
C VAL A 95 -10.13 -8.33 -1.56
N THR A 96 -10.57 -8.75 -0.37
CA THR A 96 -9.71 -8.88 0.82
C THR A 96 -8.60 -9.90 0.60
N TYR A 97 -8.84 -10.92 -0.24
CA TYR A 97 -7.85 -11.93 -0.60
C TYR A 97 -7.08 -11.58 -1.88
N THR A 98 -7.77 -11.06 -2.91
CA THR A 98 -7.13 -10.82 -4.22
C THR A 98 -6.09 -9.70 -4.18
N SER A 99 -6.36 -8.59 -3.49
CA SER A 99 -5.43 -7.46 -3.42
C SER A 99 -4.08 -7.79 -2.77
N PRO A 100 -3.99 -8.45 -1.59
CA PRO A 100 -2.70 -8.81 -1.01
C PRO A 100 -1.95 -9.87 -1.83
N VAL A 101 -2.65 -10.81 -2.47
CA VAL A 101 -2.03 -11.81 -3.35
C VAL A 101 -1.38 -11.16 -4.58
N ILE A 102 -2.05 -10.20 -5.23
CA ILE A 102 -1.47 -9.47 -6.37
C ILE A 102 -0.23 -8.70 -5.94
N LYS A 103 -0.25 -8.04 -4.78
CA LYS A 103 0.93 -7.35 -4.23
C LYS A 103 2.08 -8.33 -4.00
N PHE A 104 1.81 -9.48 -3.38
CA PHE A 104 2.83 -10.50 -3.11
C PHE A 104 3.51 -10.99 -4.40
N VAL A 105 2.72 -11.35 -5.42
CA VAL A 105 3.25 -11.77 -6.73
C VAL A 105 4.06 -10.66 -7.38
N THR A 106 3.60 -9.41 -7.29
CA THR A 106 4.29 -8.26 -7.87
C THR A 106 5.64 -7.99 -7.20
N PHE A 107 5.74 -8.09 -5.86
CA PHE A 107 7.01 -7.91 -5.17
C PHE A 107 7.99 -9.07 -5.42
N LEU A 108 7.49 -10.31 -5.57
CA LEU A 108 8.31 -11.43 -6.03
C LEU A 108 8.90 -11.17 -7.42
N LEU A 109 8.07 -10.70 -8.34
CA LEU A 109 8.49 -10.36 -9.70
C LEU A 109 9.49 -9.20 -9.72
N LEU A 110 9.27 -8.17 -8.91
CA LEU A 110 10.21 -7.07 -8.72
C LEU A 110 11.56 -7.57 -8.18
N GLY A 111 11.54 -8.47 -7.19
CA GLY A 111 12.75 -9.11 -6.66
C GLY A 111 13.48 -9.90 -7.74
N ALA A 112 12.76 -10.69 -8.54
CA ALA A 112 13.34 -11.43 -9.66
C ALA A 112 13.96 -10.49 -10.71
N LEU A 113 13.29 -9.39 -11.07
CA LEU A 113 13.85 -8.38 -11.97
C LEU A 113 15.11 -7.72 -11.39
N ILE A 114 15.15 -7.41 -10.10
CA ILE A 114 16.36 -6.86 -9.45
C ILE A 114 17.52 -7.87 -9.53
N LEU A 115 17.24 -9.16 -9.29
CA LEU A 115 18.24 -10.23 -9.41
C LEU A 115 18.71 -10.42 -10.86
N LEU A 116 17.80 -10.37 -11.84
CA LEU A 116 18.14 -10.44 -13.27
C LEU A 116 18.96 -9.24 -13.73
N ASN A 117 18.58 -8.02 -13.33
CA ASN A 117 19.33 -6.81 -13.59
C ASN A 117 20.75 -6.89 -13.00
N ARG A 118 20.89 -7.50 -11.82
CA ARG A 118 22.19 -7.76 -11.21
C ARG A 118 23.03 -8.72 -12.05
N THR A 119 22.48 -9.89 -12.42
CA THR A 119 23.24 -10.92 -13.13
C THR A 119 23.63 -10.50 -14.55
N ARG A 120 22.82 -9.65 -15.18
CA ARG A 120 23.09 -9.11 -16.52
C ARG A 120 23.79 -7.76 -16.53
N GLY A 121 24.16 -7.24 -15.35
CA GLY A 121 24.97 -6.04 -15.24
C GLY A 121 24.30 -4.73 -15.68
N LEU A 122 23.00 -4.58 -15.43
CA LEU A 122 22.29 -3.31 -15.61
C LEU A 122 22.19 -2.54 -14.29
N ARG A 123 22.86 -1.40 -14.24
CA ARG A 123 22.94 -0.55 -13.03
C ARG A 123 21.64 0.21 -12.76
N THR A 124 20.93 0.61 -13.81
CA THR A 124 19.65 1.34 -13.71
C THR A 124 18.62 0.72 -14.67
N SER A 125 17.52 0.27 -14.10
CA SER A 125 16.34 -0.18 -14.85
C SER A 125 15.31 0.95 -14.80
N GLY A 126 14.93 1.44 -15.97
CA GLY A 126 13.86 2.43 -16.10
C GLY A 126 12.52 1.88 -15.62
N CYS A 127 12.26 0.59 -15.85
CA CYS A 127 11.01 -0.06 -15.43
C CYS A 127 10.87 -0.07 -13.91
N ILE A 128 11.92 -0.44 -13.17
CA ILE A 128 11.91 -0.42 -11.70
C ILE A 128 11.72 1.01 -11.17
N PHE A 129 12.37 2.00 -11.78
CA PHE A 129 12.21 3.40 -11.39
C PHE A 129 10.75 3.86 -11.59
N LEU A 130 10.19 3.64 -12.77
CA LEU A 130 8.81 4.01 -13.10
C LEU A 130 7.81 3.28 -12.19
N PHE A 131 8.03 1.99 -11.91
CA PHE A 131 7.19 1.24 -10.98
C PHE A 131 7.18 1.87 -9.59
N VAL A 132 8.35 2.17 -9.02
CA VAL A 132 8.43 2.75 -7.68
C VAL A 132 7.82 4.16 -7.66
N SER A 133 8.02 4.96 -8.71
CA SER A 133 7.37 6.26 -8.85
C SER A 133 5.86 6.15 -8.92
N LEU A 134 5.32 5.23 -9.73
CA LEU A 134 3.89 4.98 -9.82
C LEU A 134 3.32 4.47 -8.48
N LEU A 135 4.03 3.57 -7.81
CA LEU A 135 3.65 3.08 -6.49
C LEU A 135 3.58 4.22 -5.47
N ALA A 136 4.54 5.16 -5.49
CA ALA A 136 4.53 6.33 -4.62
C ALA A 136 3.39 7.30 -4.96
N LEU A 137 3.12 7.55 -6.24
CA LEU A 137 2.02 8.41 -6.69
C LEU A 137 0.65 7.83 -6.33
N CYS A 138 0.44 6.53 -6.59
CA CYS A 138 -0.79 5.84 -6.26
C CYS A 138 -0.94 5.62 -4.75
N GLY A 139 0.15 5.49 -3.98
CA GLY A 139 0.10 5.31 -2.53
C GLY A 139 -0.10 6.60 -1.74
N ALA A 140 0.17 7.78 -2.31
CA ALA A 140 0.01 9.07 -1.65
C ALA A 140 -1.41 9.35 -1.12
N PRO A 141 -2.50 9.16 -1.89
CA PRO A 141 -3.87 9.34 -1.38
C PRO A 141 -4.19 8.35 -0.26
N GLN A 142 -3.83 7.07 -0.42
CA GLN A 142 -4.05 6.04 0.60
C GLN A 142 -3.30 6.35 1.91
N TYR A 143 -2.10 6.93 1.83
CA TYR A 143 -1.36 7.36 3.02
C TYR A 143 -2.07 8.52 3.74
N ARG A 144 -2.66 9.47 3.01
CA ARG A 144 -3.41 10.59 3.58
C ARG A 144 -4.64 10.09 4.35
N THR A 145 -5.43 9.20 3.76
CA THR A 145 -6.65 8.67 4.39
C THR A 145 -6.32 7.91 5.68
N GLU A 146 -5.31 7.03 5.67
CA GLU A 146 -4.88 6.31 6.88
C GLU A 146 -4.30 7.24 7.96
N LEU A 147 -3.57 8.28 7.56
CA LEU A 147 -3.03 9.27 8.49
C LEU A 147 -4.15 10.08 9.15
N THR A 148 -5.11 10.59 8.38
CA THR A 148 -6.25 11.34 8.92
C THR A 148 -7.09 10.44 9.83
N ALA A 149 -7.39 9.22 9.41
CA ALA A 149 -8.15 8.26 10.20
C ALA A 149 -7.47 7.94 11.54
N SER A 150 -6.16 7.70 11.54
CA SER A 150 -5.40 7.43 12.77
C SER A 150 -5.35 8.64 13.70
N LEU A 151 -5.13 9.86 13.17
CA LEU A 151 -5.16 11.09 13.95
C LEU A 151 -6.55 11.34 14.57
N THR A 152 -7.64 11.09 13.84
CA THR A 152 -9.00 11.19 14.38
C THR A 152 -9.27 10.16 15.47
N ARG A 153 -8.78 8.92 15.34
CA ARG A 153 -8.90 7.91 16.41
C ARG A 153 -8.14 8.34 17.66
N VAL A 154 -6.90 8.79 17.50
CA VAL A 154 -6.08 9.29 18.62
C VAL A 154 -6.75 10.49 19.29
N SER A 155 -7.26 11.46 18.53
CA SER A 155 -7.95 12.63 19.09
C SER A 155 -9.22 12.23 19.86
N LYS A 156 -10.01 11.28 19.35
CA LYS A 156 -11.17 10.72 20.07
C LYS A 156 -10.77 10.02 21.37
N LEU A 157 -9.68 9.26 21.37
CA LEU A 157 -9.19 8.60 22.59
C LEU A 157 -8.75 9.61 23.64
N ILE A 158 -8.02 10.66 23.23
CA ILE A 158 -7.61 11.77 24.09
C ILE A 158 -8.84 12.53 24.62
N LEU A 159 -9.86 12.76 23.79
CA LEU A 159 -11.10 13.39 24.22
C LEU A 159 -11.86 12.49 25.22
N SER A 160 -11.91 11.17 24.98
CA SER A 160 -12.54 10.22 25.90
C SER A 160 -11.81 10.15 27.24
N SER A 161 -10.47 10.22 27.24
CA SER A 161 -9.69 10.23 28.48
C SER A 161 -9.88 11.55 29.23
N LYS A 162 -9.91 12.70 28.53
CA LYS A 162 -10.24 13.99 29.13
C LYS A 162 -11.67 14.04 29.70
N LEU A 163 -12.65 13.45 29.04
CA LEU A 163 -14.01 13.32 29.57
C LEU A 163 -14.08 12.41 30.79
N ARG A 164 -13.32 11.31 30.80
CA ARG A 164 -13.23 10.40 31.96
C ARG A 164 -12.49 11.02 33.15
N LEU A 165 -11.56 11.94 32.89
CA LEU A 165 -10.78 12.67 33.88
C LEU A 165 -11.40 14.01 34.27
N LYS A 166 -12.60 14.37 33.79
CA LYS A 166 -13.28 15.58 34.26
C LYS A 166 -13.53 15.39 35.76
N PRO A 167 -12.81 16.12 36.65
CA PRO A 167 -13.08 16.01 38.07
C PRO A 167 -14.54 16.44 38.28
N VAL A 168 -15.26 15.71 39.12
CA VAL A 168 -16.56 16.16 39.64
C VAL A 168 -16.32 17.57 40.17
N THR A 169 -16.88 18.56 39.47
CA THR A 169 -16.74 19.96 39.83
C THR A 169 -17.33 20.15 41.23
N HIS A 170 -16.59 20.85 42.08
CA HIS A 170 -16.86 21.06 43.51
C HIS A 170 -18.27 21.67 43.80
N ASP A 171 -18.96 22.18 42.77
CA ASP A 171 -20.35 22.66 42.82
C ASP A 171 -21.43 21.57 42.89
N GLU A 172 -21.15 20.32 42.45
CA GLU A 172 -22.13 19.22 42.58
C GLU A 172 -22.12 18.58 43.99
N PHE A 173 -21.06 18.75 44.77
CA PHE A 173 -20.96 18.20 46.13
C PHE A 173 -21.81 18.99 47.15
N TYR A 174 -22.05 20.28 46.94
CA TYR A 174 -22.89 21.11 47.81
C TYR A 174 -24.39 21.03 47.51
N ARG A 175 -24.79 20.44 46.38
CA ARG A 175 -26.20 20.27 46.00
C ARG A 175 -26.80 18.93 46.46
N MET A 176 -25.98 18.06 47.07
CA MET A 176 -26.36 16.73 47.57
C MET A 176 -26.35 16.63 49.10
N ARG A 177 -26.16 17.74 49.82
CA ARG A 177 -26.38 17.89 51.26
C ARG A 177 -27.54 18.87 51.49
#